data_AF-A0A6A6S8T4-F1
#
_entry.id   AF-A0A6A6S8T4-F1
#
_cell.length_a   1.000
_cell.length_b   1.000
_cell.length_c   1.000
_cell.angle_alpha   90.00
_cell.angle_beta   90.00
_cell.angle_gamma   90.00
#
_symmetry.space_group_name_H-M   'P 1'
#
loop_
_entity.id
_entity.type
_entity.pdbx_description
1 polymer ?
#
loop_
_entity_poly.entity_id
_entity_poly.type
_entity_poly.pdbx_seq_one_letter_code
_entity_poly.pdbx_strand_id
1 'polypeptide(L)'
;TTPSTAQVIATAFSLDPVPRFFHLLVHVKSLISSYGPYTTYAGTTVFTRAPIPRSTKKSKPPSDFTLATSFAAAQDSVKSAQPDSPSKQDLQAFSLLWTATREVMEKITADGSLSQEVFGWGIIGLSAGYTPALSSPLFANKKNRSFESLKGRLHAALTALPSLNAVRPSEFQNVKAAAGLGVSPADKLNIQVKAWRETHICAQILLQRFKMEGWEGIRWGHGIMVVERWLMHLGLDNKVMEKKEVKGVED
;
A
#
# COMPACT_ATOMS: atom_id res chain seq x y z
N THR A 1 12.30 -16.54 -19.88
CA THR A 1 13.50 -16.13 -19.12
C THR A 1 13.19 -14.82 -18.45
N THR A 2 13.35 -14.72 -17.13
CA THR A 2 13.13 -13.47 -16.39
C THR A 2 14.21 -12.46 -16.78
N PRO A 3 13.88 -11.21 -17.14
CA PRO A 3 14.88 -10.20 -17.47
C PRO A 3 15.83 -9.97 -16.28
N SER A 4 17.07 -9.60 -16.55
CA SER A 4 18.03 -9.37 -15.47
C SER A 4 17.62 -8.16 -14.63
N THR A 5 17.83 -8.20 -13.32
CA THR A 5 17.47 -7.10 -12.42
C THR A 5 18.10 -5.77 -12.86
N ALA A 6 19.34 -5.80 -13.37
CA ALA A 6 20.02 -4.63 -13.91
C ALA A 6 19.29 -3.99 -15.12
N GLN A 7 18.81 -4.81 -16.07
CA GLN A 7 18.05 -4.32 -17.23
C GLN A 7 16.70 -3.72 -16.81
N VAL A 8 16.04 -4.35 -15.85
CA VAL A 8 14.76 -3.87 -15.30
C VAL A 8 14.96 -2.50 -14.64
N ILE A 9 16.00 -2.35 -13.81
CA ILE A 9 16.36 -1.09 -13.15
C ILE A 9 16.67 0.00 -14.17
N ALA A 10 17.49 -0.30 -15.19
CA ALA A 10 17.83 0.66 -16.24
C ALA A 10 16.57 1.17 -16.96
N THR A 11 15.64 0.27 -17.29
CA THR A 11 14.35 0.63 -17.90
C THR A 11 13.48 1.46 -16.95
N ALA A 12 13.48 1.15 -15.66
CA ALA A 12 12.66 1.86 -14.67
C ALA A 12 13.01 3.36 -14.59
N PHE A 13 14.27 3.73 -14.77
CA PHE A 13 14.70 5.13 -14.75
C PHE A 13 14.17 5.96 -15.93
N SER A 14 13.86 5.34 -17.07
CA SER A 14 13.26 6.04 -18.22
C SER A 14 11.74 6.14 -18.17
N LEU A 15 11.09 5.52 -17.17
CA LEU A 15 9.63 5.49 -17.05
C LEU A 15 9.13 6.60 -16.10
N ASP A 16 7.93 7.12 -16.40
CA ASP A 16 7.15 7.96 -15.48
C ASP A 16 6.77 7.22 -14.19
N PRO A 17 6.42 7.91 -13.10
CA PRO A 17 6.22 7.29 -11.79
C PRO A 17 5.22 6.12 -11.75
N VAL A 18 4.07 6.23 -12.42
CA VAL A 18 3.04 5.18 -12.43
C VAL A 18 3.48 3.94 -13.25
N PRO A 19 3.92 4.07 -14.52
CA PRO A 19 4.51 2.94 -15.25
C PRO A 19 5.73 2.34 -14.56
N ARG A 20 6.60 3.17 -13.96
CA ARG A 20 7.77 2.73 -13.18
C ARG A 20 7.34 1.87 -11.99
N PHE A 21 6.33 2.29 -11.24
CA PHE A 21 5.77 1.54 -10.12
C PHE A 21 5.33 0.14 -10.55
N PHE A 22 4.48 0.02 -11.59
CA PHE A 22 4.00 -1.29 -12.04
C PHE A 22 5.11 -2.17 -12.61
N HIS A 23 6.01 -1.59 -13.41
CA HIS A 23 7.17 -2.31 -13.98
C HIS A 23 8.04 -2.94 -12.89
N LEU A 24 8.36 -2.17 -11.85
CA LEU A 24 9.13 -2.65 -10.70
C LEU A 24 8.34 -3.62 -9.83
N LEU A 25 7.04 -3.38 -9.62
CA LEU A 25 6.18 -4.25 -8.80
C LEU A 25 6.07 -5.64 -9.41
N VAL A 26 5.85 -5.73 -10.72
CA VAL A 26 5.81 -7.01 -11.46
C VAL A 26 7.14 -7.74 -11.33
N HIS A 27 8.26 -7.04 -11.51
CA HIS A 27 9.59 -7.65 -11.35
C HIS A 27 9.84 -8.16 -9.93
N VAL A 28 9.55 -7.36 -8.92
CA VAL A 28 9.74 -7.75 -7.52
C VAL A 28 8.84 -8.92 -7.12
N LYS A 29 7.56 -8.92 -7.53
CA LYS A 29 6.66 -10.08 -7.34
C LYS A 29 7.20 -11.33 -8.03
N SER A 30 7.80 -11.20 -9.22
CA SER A 30 8.45 -12.31 -9.95
C SER A 30 9.70 -12.82 -9.23
N LEU A 31 10.53 -11.94 -8.68
CA LEU A 31 11.70 -12.31 -7.86
C LEU A 31 11.28 -13.12 -6.62
N ILE A 32 10.28 -12.65 -5.88
CA ILE A 32 9.75 -13.35 -4.69
C ILE A 32 9.13 -14.69 -5.09
N SER A 33 8.43 -14.75 -6.22
CA SER A 33 7.89 -16.02 -6.74
C SER A 33 8.99 -17.02 -7.07
N SER A 34 10.09 -16.52 -7.65
CA SER A 34 11.22 -17.33 -8.10
C SER A 34 12.10 -17.81 -6.94
N TYR A 35 12.41 -16.96 -5.97
CA TYR A 35 13.36 -17.29 -4.90
C TYR A 35 12.69 -17.54 -3.54
N GLY A 36 11.37 -17.37 -3.44
CA GLY A 36 10.65 -17.44 -2.18
C GLY A 36 10.73 -16.14 -1.36
N PRO A 37 10.37 -16.20 -0.07
CA PRO A 37 10.47 -15.03 0.79
C PRO A 37 11.92 -14.58 0.89
N TYR A 38 12.13 -13.29 0.72
CA TYR A 38 13.40 -12.66 1.09
C TYR A 38 13.42 -12.44 2.60
N THR A 39 14.58 -12.66 3.21
CA THR A 39 14.78 -12.53 4.66
C THR A 39 16.14 -11.88 4.93
N THR A 40 16.55 -11.84 6.19
CA THR A 40 17.93 -11.53 6.57
C THR A 40 18.64 -12.76 7.13
N TYR A 41 19.98 -12.77 7.13
CA TYR A 41 20.71 -13.76 7.92
C TYR A 41 20.48 -13.53 9.42
N ALA A 42 20.40 -14.62 10.19
CA ALA A 42 20.15 -14.57 11.62
C ALA A 42 21.12 -13.61 12.33
N GLY A 43 20.59 -12.67 13.10
CA GLY A 43 21.37 -11.66 13.82
C GLY A 43 21.99 -10.56 12.96
N THR A 44 21.59 -10.43 11.69
CA THR A 44 22.13 -9.42 10.77
C THR A 44 21.01 -8.68 10.00
N THR A 45 21.39 -7.62 9.32
CA THR A 45 20.57 -6.88 8.33
C THR A 45 21.00 -7.15 6.89
N VAL A 46 21.71 -8.26 6.67
CA VAL A 46 22.14 -8.66 5.32
C VAL A 46 20.97 -9.34 4.63
N PHE A 47 20.50 -8.72 3.55
CA PHE A 47 19.36 -9.16 2.76
C PHE A 47 19.71 -10.41 1.96
N THR A 48 18.85 -11.42 2.03
CA THR A 48 19.12 -12.71 1.40
C THR A 48 17.87 -13.34 0.81
N ARG A 49 18.09 -14.30 -0.10
CA ARG A 49 17.08 -15.06 -0.84
C ARG A 49 17.50 -16.52 -0.89
N ALA A 50 16.59 -17.43 -1.27
CA ALA A 50 16.99 -18.81 -1.47
C ALA A 50 18.08 -18.92 -2.56
N PRO A 51 19.12 -19.73 -2.38
CA PRO A 51 20.23 -19.82 -3.34
C PRO A 51 19.80 -20.43 -4.68
N ILE A 52 18.76 -21.27 -4.66
CA ILE A 52 18.26 -21.99 -5.83
C ILE A 52 16.84 -21.48 -6.15
N PRO A 53 16.56 -21.06 -7.40
CA PRO A 53 15.20 -20.73 -7.81
C PRO A 53 14.24 -21.90 -7.64
N ARG A 54 13.03 -21.61 -7.18
CA ARG A 54 11.90 -22.54 -7.14
C ARG A 54 11.52 -22.96 -8.56
N SER A 55 11.10 -24.22 -8.70
CA SER A 55 10.58 -24.72 -9.97
C SER A 55 9.27 -24.02 -10.32
N THR A 56 9.29 -23.25 -11.41
CA THR A 56 8.13 -22.48 -11.91
C THR A 56 6.93 -23.35 -12.29
N LYS A 57 7.16 -24.63 -12.62
CA LYS A 57 6.09 -25.57 -13.00
C LYS A 57 5.20 -26.01 -11.83
N LYS A 58 5.65 -25.85 -10.58
CA LYS A 58 4.93 -26.31 -9.38
C LYS A 58 4.78 -25.24 -8.30
N SER A 59 5.33 -24.05 -8.51
CA SER A 59 5.28 -22.98 -7.52
C SER A 59 3.91 -22.28 -7.54
N LYS A 60 3.22 -22.29 -6.40
CA LYS A 60 2.08 -21.40 -6.17
C LYS A 60 2.56 -19.95 -6.16
N PRO A 61 1.71 -18.98 -6.56
CA PRO A 61 2.03 -17.57 -6.38
C PRO A 61 2.30 -17.26 -4.90
N PRO A 62 3.19 -16.30 -4.60
CA PRO A 62 3.51 -15.93 -3.24
C PRO A 62 2.26 -15.40 -2.53
N SER A 63 2.04 -15.83 -1.29
CA SER A 63 0.98 -15.29 -0.46
C SER A 63 1.27 -13.83 -0.09
N ASP A 64 0.23 -13.07 0.28
CA ASP A 64 0.38 -11.69 0.78
C ASP A 64 1.34 -11.62 1.97
N PHE A 65 1.32 -12.63 2.84
CA PHE A 65 2.28 -12.76 3.94
C PHE A 65 3.73 -12.87 3.43
N THR A 66 3.98 -13.68 2.39
CA THR A 66 5.31 -13.84 1.78
C THR A 66 5.81 -12.52 1.18
N LEU A 67 4.92 -11.79 0.51
CA LEU A 67 5.23 -10.46 -0.03
C LEU A 67 5.57 -9.49 1.09
N ALA A 68 4.71 -9.41 2.12
CA ALA A 68 4.90 -8.53 3.27
C ALA A 68 6.23 -8.80 4.01
N THR A 69 6.56 -10.07 4.26
CA THR A 69 7.85 -10.46 4.86
C THR A 69 9.03 -10.00 4.01
N SER A 70 8.96 -10.19 2.69
CA SER A 70 10.04 -9.80 1.79
C SER A 70 10.24 -8.28 1.74
N PHE A 71 9.14 -7.52 1.70
CA PHE A 71 9.18 -6.05 1.75
C PHE A 71 9.71 -5.53 3.10
N ALA A 72 9.33 -6.15 4.21
CA ALA A 72 9.84 -5.80 5.53
C ALA A 72 11.36 -6.05 5.62
N ALA A 73 11.83 -7.22 5.20
CA ALA A 73 13.25 -7.53 5.16
C ALA A 73 14.05 -6.55 4.28
N ALA A 74 13.50 -6.16 3.12
CA ALA A 74 14.13 -5.18 2.24
C ALA A 74 14.22 -3.79 2.90
N GLN A 75 13.14 -3.32 3.51
CA GLN A 75 13.11 -2.04 4.23
C GLN A 75 14.13 -2.00 5.37
N ASP A 76 14.22 -3.06 6.17
CA ASP A 76 15.14 -3.14 7.30
C ASP A 76 16.61 -3.23 6.83
N SER A 77 16.85 -3.72 5.61
CA SER A 77 18.19 -3.94 5.05
C SER A 77 18.71 -2.78 4.18
N VAL A 78 17.84 -1.90 3.67
CA VAL A 78 18.18 -0.91 2.63
C VAL A 78 19.29 0.07 3.02
N LYS A 79 19.41 0.39 4.31
CA LYS A 79 20.44 1.31 4.84
C LYS A 79 21.70 0.58 5.34
N SER A 80 21.70 -0.76 5.31
CA SER A 80 22.80 -1.58 5.82
C SER A 80 23.81 -1.93 4.73
N ALA A 81 25.08 -2.14 5.12
CA ALA A 81 26.09 -2.64 4.20
C ALA A 81 25.72 -4.05 3.70
N GLN A 82 25.72 -4.22 2.37
CA GLN A 82 25.39 -5.49 1.73
C GLN A 82 26.63 -6.05 1.01
N PRO A 83 26.94 -7.35 1.17
CA PRO A 83 28.00 -8.00 0.41
C PRO A 83 27.61 -8.07 -1.08
N ASP A 84 28.63 -8.12 -1.94
CA ASP A 84 28.41 -8.27 -3.38
C ASP A 84 27.79 -9.63 -3.68
N SER A 85 26.50 -9.61 -4.02
CA SER A 85 25.67 -10.78 -4.23
C SER A 85 24.47 -10.43 -5.11
N PRO A 86 23.80 -11.41 -5.72
CA PRO A 86 22.55 -11.16 -6.45
C PRO A 86 21.46 -10.51 -5.57
N SER A 87 21.40 -10.85 -4.28
CA SER A 87 20.46 -10.27 -3.33
C SER A 87 20.65 -8.75 -3.17
N LYS A 88 21.88 -8.24 -3.29
CA LYS A 88 22.16 -6.79 -3.27
C LYS A 88 21.52 -6.07 -4.46
N GLN A 89 21.55 -6.67 -5.66
CA GLN A 89 20.88 -6.11 -6.84
C GLN A 89 19.37 -6.15 -6.70
N ASP A 90 18.83 -7.25 -6.15
CA ASP A 90 17.40 -7.35 -5.88
C ASP A 90 16.97 -6.29 -4.86
N LEU A 91 17.75 -6.05 -3.79
CA LEU A 91 17.47 -5.00 -2.82
C LEU A 91 17.39 -3.62 -3.47
N GLN A 92 18.21 -3.33 -4.48
CA GLN A 92 18.12 -2.08 -5.25
C GLN A 92 16.78 -1.97 -5.99
N ALA A 93 16.28 -3.06 -6.58
CA ALA A 93 14.96 -3.07 -7.22
C ALA A 93 13.83 -2.85 -6.21
N PHE A 94 13.89 -3.47 -5.03
CA PHE A 94 12.92 -3.22 -3.95
C PHE A 94 12.96 -1.76 -3.47
N SER A 95 14.16 -1.19 -3.30
CA SER A 95 14.35 0.21 -2.92
C SER A 95 13.79 1.17 -3.98
N LEU A 96 14.05 0.90 -5.25
CA LEU A 96 13.54 1.71 -6.35
C LEU A 96 12.01 1.62 -6.46
N LEU A 97 11.43 0.43 -6.21
CA LEU A 97 9.98 0.26 -6.12
C LEU A 97 9.39 1.13 -5.01
N TRP A 98 10.01 1.16 -3.84
CA TRP A 98 9.57 2.02 -2.75
C TRP A 98 9.65 3.51 -3.12
N THR A 99 10.73 3.94 -3.78
CA THR A 99 10.84 5.32 -4.29
C THR A 99 9.72 5.66 -5.25
N ALA A 100 9.44 4.80 -6.25
CA ALA A 100 8.31 4.99 -7.16
C ALA A 100 6.96 5.00 -6.43
N THR A 101 6.79 4.15 -5.42
CA THR A 101 5.59 4.12 -4.57
C THR A 101 5.36 5.46 -3.89
N ARG A 102 6.41 6.07 -3.32
CA ARG A 102 6.32 7.41 -2.69
C ARG A 102 5.96 8.50 -3.69
N GLU A 103 6.63 8.52 -4.85
CA GLU A 103 6.31 9.48 -5.92
C GLU A 103 4.84 9.40 -6.34
N VAL A 104 4.30 8.19 -6.48
CA VAL A 104 2.88 7.99 -6.81
C VAL A 104 1.95 8.42 -5.66
N MET A 105 2.26 8.09 -4.40
CA MET A 105 1.48 8.57 -3.25
C MET A 105 1.45 10.10 -3.20
N GLU A 106 2.58 10.75 -3.41
CA GLU A 106 2.66 12.21 -3.40
C GLU A 106 1.82 12.82 -4.52
N LYS A 107 1.91 12.26 -5.73
CA LYS A 107 1.09 12.69 -6.86
C LYS A 107 -0.41 12.54 -6.59
N ILE A 108 -0.86 11.34 -6.21
CA ILE A 108 -2.29 11.07 -5.96
C ILE A 108 -2.84 11.95 -4.83
N THR A 109 -2.06 12.13 -3.75
CA THR A 109 -2.50 12.94 -2.60
C THR A 109 -2.45 14.44 -2.86
N ALA A 110 -1.67 14.90 -3.86
CA ALA A 110 -1.67 16.29 -4.31
C ALA A 110 -2.81 16.58 -5.28
N ASP A 111 -3.09 15.66 -6.21
CA ASP A 111 -4.13 15.81 -7.23
C ASP A 111 -5.55 15.75 -6.64
N GLY A 112 -5.73 15.07 -5.50
CA GLY A 112 -7.03 14.94 -4.83
C GLY A 112 -8.07 14.16 -5.66
N SER A 113 -7.61 13.32 -6.58
CA SER A 113 -8.44 12.62 -7.57
C SER A 113 -9.25 11.46 -7.02
N LEU A 114 -8.98 11.01 -5.79
CA LEU A 114 -9.70 9.92 -5.15
C LEU A 114 -10.99 10.40 -4.51
N SER A 115 -12.03 9.57 -4.59
CA SER A 115 -13.19 9.74 -3.73
C SER A 115 -12.76 9.70 -2.27
N GLN A 116 -13.44 10.47 -1.44
CA GLN A 116 -13.01 10.65 -0.06
C GLN A 116 -13.08 9.35 0.77
N GLU A 117 -13.99 8.43 0.43
CA GLU A 117 -14.05 7.09 1.04
C GLU A 117 -12.79 6.27 0.68
N VAL A 118 -12.42 6.21 -0.60
CA VAL A 118 -11.25 5.46 -1.06
C VAL A 118 -9.94 6.04 -0.52
N PHE A 119 -9.86 7.37 -0.50
CA PHE A 119 -8.76 8.07 0.17
C PHE A 119 -8.69 7.70 1.66
N GLY A 120 -9.80 7.78 2.38
CA GLY A 120 -9.86 7.46 3.81
C GLY A 120 -9.46 6.01 4.13
N TRP A 121 -9.95 5.03 3.38
CA TRP A 121 -9.53 3.63 3.55
C TRP A 121 -8.05 3.42 3.22
N GLY A 122 -7.52 4.13 2.22
CA GLY A 122 -6.09 4.13 1.93
C GLY A 122 -5.27 4.69 3.10
N ILE A 123 -5.70 5.79 3.71
CA ILE A 123 -5.06 6.34 4.91
C ILE A 123 -5.09 5.34 6.07
N ILE A 124 -6.19 4.62 6.30
CA ILE A 124 -6.25 3.53 7.30
C ILE A 124 -5.22 2.43 6.98
N GLY A 125 -5.09 2.03 5.71
CA GLY A 125 -4.09 1.06 5.25
C GLY A 125 -2.66 1.51 5.55
N LEU A 126 -2.34 2.78 5.26
CA LEU A 126 -1.05 3.38 5.60
C LEU A 126 -0.82 3.40 7.13
N SER A 127 -1.84 3.78 7.91
CA SER A 127 -1.80 3.79 9.37
C SER A 127 -1.66 2.41 10.01
N ALA A 128 -1.99 1.32 9.29
CA ALA A 128 -1.77 -0.04 9.78
C ALA A 128 -0.29 -0.44 9.72
N GLY A 129 0.44 0.07 8.72
CA GLY A 129 1.88 -0.14 8.55
C GLY A 129 2.76 0.93 9.20
N TYR A 130 2.19 1.89 9.91
CA TYR A 130 2.94 3.03 10.43
C TYR A 130 3.68 2.68 11.73
N THR A 131 5.01 2.82 11.69
CA THR A 131 5.93 2.74 12.81
C THR A 131 6.45 4.14 13.13
N PRO A 132 5.94 4.79 14.20
CA PRO A 132 6.32 6.15 14.54
C PRO A 132 7.82 6.24 14.83
N ALA A 133 8.48 7.26 14.26
CA ALA A 133 9.86 7.55 14.58
C ALA A 133 9.95 7.86 16.09
N LEU A 134 10.84 7.17 16.81
CA LEU A 134 11.11 7.38 18.23
C LEU A 134 11.79 8.74 18.45
N SER A 135 11.05 9.81 18.25
CA SER A 135 11.45 11.19 18.51
C SER A 135 11.18 11.47 19.99
N SER A 136 12.11 11.01 20.83
CA SER A 136 12.16 11.13 22.29
C SER A 136 11.16 10.25 23.09
N PRO A 137 11.65 9.42 24.03
CA PRO A 137 10.80 8.55 24.87
C PRO A 137 9.82 9.33 25.76
N LEU A 138 10.10 10.61 26.06
CA LEU A 138 9.27 11.45 26.91
C LEU A 138 7.91 11.83 26.27
N PHE A 139 7.84 11.91 24.93
CA PHE A 139 6.63 12.32 24.21
C PHE A 139 6.04 11.23 23.30
N ALA A 140 6.73 10.10 23.15
CA ALA A 140 6.28 8.97 22.34
C ALA A 140 4.86 8.50 22.71
N ASN A 141 4.57 8.39 24.02
CA ASN A 141 3.28 7.91 24.51
C ASN A 141 2.10 8.83 24.14
N LYS A 142 2.27 10.16 24.20
CA LYS A 142 1.21 11.11 23.88
C LYS A 142 0.97 11.20 22.37
N LYS A 143 2.04 11.22 21.57
CA LYS A 143 1.96 11.23 20.10
C LYS A 143 1.29 9.97 19.54
N ASN A 144 1.58 8.81 20.14
CA ASN A 144 0.98 7.54 19.74
C ASN A 144 -0.51 7.46 20.11
N ARG A 145 -0.90 7.88 21.32
CA ARG A 145 -2.33 7.92 21.69
C ARG A 145 -3.16 8.83 20.79
N SER A 146 -2.63 9.99 20.41
CA SER A 146 -3.29 10.91 19.46
C SER A 146 -3.46 10.28 18.07
N PHE A 147 -2.41 9.58 17.60
CA PHE A 147 -2.46 8.86 16.32
C PHE A 147 -3.53 7.76 16.31
N GLU A 148 -3.52 6.88 17.32
CA GLU A 148 -4.49 5.79 17.42
C GLU A 148 -5.92 6.30 17.59
N SER A 149 -6.11 7.40 18.33
CA SER A 149 -7.42 8.06 18.43
C SER A 149 -7.92 8.55 17.07
N LEU A 150 -7.08 9.23 16.28
CA LEU A 150 -7.43 9.69 14.93
C LEU A 150 -7.73 8.52 13.99
N LYS A 151 -6.93 7.45 14.04
CA LYS A 151 -7.14 6.23 13.28
C LYS A 151 -8.47 5.57 13.64
N GLY A 152 -8.78 5.45 14.92
CA GLY A 152 -10.06 4.90 15.40
C GLY A 152 -11.26 5.73 14.97
N ARG A 153 -11.16 7.07 15.05
CA ARG A 153 -12.20 8.00 14.57
C ARG A 153 -12.42 7.90 13.07
N LEU A 154 -11.35 7.84 12.28
CA LEU A 154 -11.42 7.65 10.84
C LEU A 154 -12.10 6.32 10.47
N HIS A 155 -11.69 5.23 11.13
CA HIS A 155 -12.31 3.92 10.91
C HIS A 155 -13.82 3.95 11.22
N ALA A 156 -14.20 4.50 12.38
CA ALA A 156 -15.60 4.62 12.78
C ALA A 156 -16.41 5.46 11.76
N ALA A 157 -15.85 6.57 11.29
CA ALA A 157 -16.47 7.43 10.28
C ALA A 157 -16.67 6.68 8.95
N LEU A 158 -15.64 5.98 8.45
CA LEU A 158 -15.72 5.20 7.22
C LEU A 158 -16.74 4.06 7.32
N THR A 159 -16.82 3.38 8.45
CA THR A 159 -17.82 2.32 8.66
C THR A 159 -19.26 2.83 8.75
N ALA A 160 -19.44 4.12 9.04
CA ALA A 160 -20.76 4.76 9.07
C ALA A 160 -21.22 5.25 7.67
N LEU A 161 -20.31 5.27 6.69
CA LEU A 161 -20.66 5.56 5.30
C LEU A 161 -21.38 4.37 4.66
N PRO A 162 -22.35 4.61 3.77
CA PRO A 162 -23.02 3.54 3.05
C PRO A 162 -22.03 2.84 2.12
N SER A 163 -21.74 1.56 2.38
CA SER A 163 -20.92 0.76 1.46
C SER A 163 -21.72 0.42 0.20
N LEU A 164 -21.15 0.71 -0.97
CA LEU A 164 -21.71 0.30 -2.26
C LEU A 164 -21.85 -1.24 -2.40
N ASN A 165 -21.10 -1.99 -1.59
CA ASN A 165 -21.14 -3.47 -1.54
C ASN A 165 -21.85 -4.02 -0.29
N ALA A 166 -22.63 -3.20 0.43
CA ALA A 166 -23.43 -3.69 1.54
C ALA A 166 -24.45 -4.71 1.01
N VAL A 167 -24.11 -6.00 1.09
CA VAL A 167 -25.06 -7.09 1.00
C VAL A 167 -26.15 -6.77 2.01
N ARG A 168 -27.37 -6.65 1.48
CA ARG A 168 -28.68 -6.31 2.08
C ARG A 168 -28.72 -6.19 3.62
N PRO A 169 -29.43 -5.19 4.15
CA PRO A 169 -29.76 -5.12 5.58
C PRO A 169 -30.17 -6.50 6.11
N SER A 170 -29.48 -6.99 7.13
CA SER A 170 -29.87 -8.23 7.81
C SER A 170 -31.31 -8.11 8.31
N GLU A 171 -32.03 -9.23 8.43
CA GLU A 171 -33.42 -9.26 8.92
C GLU A 171 -33.60 -8.50 10.25
N PHE A 172 -32.54 -8.40 11.05
CA PHE A 172 -32.48 -7.63 12.29
C PHE A 172 -32.63 -6.09 12.10
N GLN A 173 -32.11 -5.52 11.01
CA GLN A 173 -32.33 -4.11 10.68
C GLN A 173 -33.77 -3.84 10.22
N ASN A 174 -34.41 -4.82 9.58
CA ASN A 174 -35.82 -4.74 9.21
C ASN A 174 -36.73 -4.83 10.46
N VAL A 175 -36.36 -5.62 11.47
CA VAL A 175 -37.09 -5.71 12.75
C VAL A 175 -37.02 -4.40 13.55
N LYS A 176 -35.88 -3.71 13.59
CA LYS A 176 -35.77 -2.37 14.24
C LYS A 176 -36.58 -1.29 13.52
N ALA A 177 -36.64 -1.34 12.19
CA ALA A 177 -37.49 -0.45 11.40
C ALA A 177 -38.98 -0.75 11.60
N ALA A 178 -39.37 -2.03 11.71
CA ALA A 178 -40.74 -2.46 11.99
C ALA A 178 -41.20 -2.13 13.42
N ALA A 179 -40.28 -2.03 14.39
CA ALA A 179 -40.56 -1.66 15.79
C ALA A 179 -40.63 -0.14 16.04
N GLY A 180 -40.60 0.70 14.99
CA GLY A 180 -40.62 2.17 15.16
C GLY A 180 -39.34 2.78 15.76
N LEU A 181 -38.29 1.97 15.99
CA LEU A 181 -36.97 2.38 16.49
C LEU A 181 -36.00 2.71 15.35
N GLY A 182 -36.53 2.90 14.15
CA GLY A 182 -35.76 3.28 12.98
C GLY A 182 -35.23 4.71 13.11
N VAL A 183 -33.93 4.89 12.87
CA VAL A 183 -33.33 6.22 12.70
C VAL A 183 -34.09 6.95 11.60
N SER A 184 -34.60 8.15 11.87
CA SER A 184 -35.36 8.92 10.89
C SER A 184 -34.51 9.17 9.64
N PRO A 185 -35.10 9.34 8.45
CA PRO A 185 -34.33 9.68 7.25
C PRO A 185 -33.43 10.92 7.42
N ALA A 186 -33.91 11.92 8.18
CA ALA A 186 -33.15 13.12 8.51
C ALA A 186 -31.95 12.80 9.42
N ASP A 187 -32.14 11.95 10.43
CA ASP A 187 -31.05 11.52 11.31
C ASP A 187 -30.01 10.67 10.59
N LYS A 188 -30.44 9.82 9.64
CA LYS A 188 -29.53 9.05 8.77
C LYS A 188 -28.68 9.98 7.91
N LEU A 189 -29.28 11.00 7.31
CA LEU A 189 -28.57 12.00 6.52
C LEU A 189 -27.58 12.79 7.40
N ASN A 190 -28.00 13.22 8.58
CA ASN A 190 -27.12 13.91 9.53
C ASN A 190 -25.92 13.06 9.96
N ILE A 191 -26.13 11.76 10.22
CA ILE A 191 -25.05 10.81 10.53
C ILE A 191 -24.09 10.69 9.35
N GLN A 192 -24.60 10.56 8.12
CA GLN A 192 -23.76 10.45 6.92
C GLN A 192 -22.95 11.72 6.67
N VAL A 193 -23.56 12.90 6.74
CA VAL A 193 -22.86 14.19 6.56
C VAL A 193 -21.75 14.33 7.62
N LYS A 194 -22.04 13.96 8.87
CA LYS A 194 -21.04 13.96 9.94
C LYS A 194 -19.91 12.97 9.66
N ALA A 195 -20.23 11.76 9.21
CA ALA A 195 -19.26 10.73 8.85
C ALA A 195 -18.36 11.18 7.69
N TRP A 196 -18.92 11.75 6.62
CA TRP A 196 -18.13 12.37 5.55
C TRP A 196 -17.21 13.45 6.12
N ARG A 197 -17.72 14.42 6.87
CA ARG A 197 -16.85 15.47 7.44
C ARG A 197 -15.71 14.89 8.29
N GLU A 198 -16.02 13.91 9.13
CA GLU A 198 -15.06 13.28 10.03
C GLU A 198 -13.99 12.49 9.25
N THR A 199 -14.38 11.74 8.22
CA THR A 199 -13.46 11.05 7.31
C THR A 199 -12.48 12.05 6.69
N HIS A 200 -12.96 13.18 6.18
CA HIS A 200 -12.10 14.20 5.57
C HIS A 200 -11.08 14.71 6.59
N ILE A 201 -11.56 15.17 7.75
CA ILE A 201 -10.72 15.77 8.79
C ILE A 201 -9.66 14.77 9.27
N CYS A 202 -10.07 13.58 9.69
CA CYS A 202 -9.14 12.60 10.24
C CYS A 202 -8.14 12.10 9.19
N ALA A 203 -8.58 11.83 7.95
CA ALA A 203 -7.70 11.39 6.89
C ALA A 203 -6.67 12.46 6.52
N GLN A 204 -7.07 13.73 6.46
CA GLN A 204 -6.16 14.85 6.17
C GLN A 204 -5.15 15.06 7.30
N ILE A 205 -5.56 15.04 8.57
CA ILE A 205 -4.63 15.18 9.71
C ILE A 205 -3.59 14.04 9.70
N LEU A 206 -4.03 12.81 9.45
CA LEU A 206 -3.12 11.65 9.36
C LEU A 206 -2.17 11.76 8.16
N LEU A 207 -2.67 12.18 6.99
CA LEU A 207 -1.85 12.43 5.81
C LEU A 207 -0.77 13.50 6.08
N GLN A 208 -1.16 14.62 6.68
CA GLN A 208 -0.21 15.69 7.02
C GLN A 208 0.88 15.17 7.95
N ARG A 209 0.52 14.31 8.91
CA ARG A 209 1.51 13.68 9.79
C ARG A 209 2.48 12.78 9.03
N PHE A 210 2.00 11.96 8.08
CA PHE A 210 2.89 11.16 7.23
C PHE A 210 3.82 12.03 6.39
N LYS A 211 3.33 13.16 5.84
CA LYS A 211 4.16 14.10 5.08
C LYS A 211 5.21 14.79 5.96
N MET A 212 4.86 15.17 7.18
CA MET A 212 5.78 15.83 8.13
C MET A 212 6.89 14.91 8.63
N GLU A 213 6.56 13.66 8.97
CA GLU A 213 7.53 12.68 9.47
C GLU A 213 8.29 11.97 8.35
N GLY A 214 7.81 12.12 7.11
CA GLY A 214 8.26 11.39 5.94
C GLY A 214 7.63 9.99 5.86
N TRP A 215 7.58 9.47 4.64
CA TRP A 215 7.04 8.15 4.35
C TRP A 215 7.86 6.98 4.94
N GLU A 216 9.07 7.25 5.44
CA GLU A 216 9.99 6.25 6.02
C GLU A 216 9.38 5.48 7.19
N GLY A 217 8.44 6.10 7.92
CA GLY A 217 7.71 5.46 9.00
C GLY A 217 6.67 4.45 8.53
N ILE A 218 6.43 4.27 7.23
CA ILE A 218 5.44 3.33 6.71
C ILE A 218 6.13 2.04 6.27
N ARG A 219 5.60 0.89 6.69
CA ARG A 219 6.04 -0.40 6.20
C ARG A 219 5.79 -0.52 4.69
N TRP A 220 6.84 -0.81 3.92
CA TRP A 220 6.81 -0.75 2.45
C TRP A 220 5.65 -1.53 1.84
N GLY A 221 5.38 -2.74 2.33
CA GLY A 221 4.27 -3.56 1.85
C GLY A 221 2.91 -2.88 1.95
N HIS A 222 2.64 -2.13 3.03
CA HIS A 222 1.38 -1.39 3.18
C HIS A 222 1.28 -0.24 2.19
N GLY A 223 2.35 0.54 2.02
CA GLY A 223 2.37 1.64 1.06
C GLY A 223 2.19 1.16 -0.38
N ILE A 224 2.87 0.07 -0.77
CA ILE A 224 2.74 -0.54 -2.09
C ILE A 224 1.31 -1.02 -2.35
N MET A 225 0.70 -1.73 -1.40
CA MET A 225 -0.69 -2.21 -1.54
C MET A 225 -1.70 -1.07 -1.62
N VAL A 226 -1.50 0.00 -0.85
CA VAL A 226 -2.38 1.19 -0.91
C VAL A 226 -2.27 1.87 -2.27
N VAL A 227 -1.05 2.08 -2.78
CA VAL A 227 -0.83 2.67 -4.11
C VAL A 227 -1.44 1.80 -5.21
N GLU A 228 -1.20 0.49 -5.17
CA GLU A 228 -1.77 -0.46 -6.15
C GLU A 228 -3.31 -0.32 -6.19
N ARG A 229 -3.96 -0.29 -5.02
CA ARG A 229 -5.42 -0.11 -4.92
C ARG A 229 -5.91 1.26 -5.37
N TRP A 230 -5.21 2.34 -5.03
CA TRP A 230 -5.56 3.68 -5.48
C TRP A 230 -5.44 3.81 -7.00
N LEU A 231 -4.37 3.28 -7.60
CA LEU A 231 -4.20 3.28 -9.05
C LEU A 231 -5.27 2.45 -9.78
N MET A 232 -5.64 1.28 -9.23
CA MET A 232 -6.76 0.48 -9.75
C MET A 232 -8.08 1.27 -9.70
N HIS A 233 -8.36 1.96 -8.58
CA HIS A 233 -9.57 2.77 -8.47
C HIS A 233 -9.61 3.95 -9.47
N LEU A 234 -8.45 4.49 -9.82
CA LEU A 234 -8.30 5.55 -10.83
C LEU A 234 -8.28 5.00 -12.27
N GLY A 235 -8.34 3.69 -12.48
CA GLY A 235 -8.24 3.06 -13.81
C GLY A 235 -6.87 3.26 -14.48
N LEU A 236 -5.80 3.40 -13.68
CA LEU A 236 -4.44 3.63 -14.15
C LEU A 236 -3.59 2.35 -14.18
N ASP A 237 -4.19 1.20 -13.87
CA ASP A 237 -3.60 -0.14 -13.90
C ASP A 237 -3.43 -0.70 -15.32
N ASN A 238 -4.36 -0.40 -16.24
CA ASN A 238 -4.41 -1.04 -17.57
C ASN A 238 -3.64 -0.32 -18.69
N LYS A 239 -3.31 0.97 -18.54
CA LYS A 239 -2.67 1.75 -19.63
C LYS A 239 -1.18 1.44 -19.87
N VAL A 240 -0.56 0.60 -19.03
CA VAL A 240 0.85 0.21 -19.14
C VAL A 240 1.03 -1.14 -19.83
N MET A 241 0.00 -2.00 -19.84
CA MET A 241 0.04 -3.32 -20.50
C MET A 241 -0.35 -3.24 -21.99
N GLU A 242 -1.25 -2.35 -22.38
CA GLU A 242 -1.76 -2.28 -23.77
C GLU A 242 -0.77 -1.67 -24.78
N LYS A 243 0.21 -0.87 -24.34
CA LYS A 243 1.17 -0.23 -25.27
C LYS A 243 2.22 -1.18 -25.87
N LYS A 244 2.22 -2.47 -25.50
CA LYS A 244 3.09 -3.49 -26.14
C LYS A 244 2.39 -4.34 -27.21
N GLU A 245 1.07 -4.27 -27.36
CA GLU A 245 0.34 -5.13 -28.32
C GLU A 245 0.02 -4.46 -29.67
N VAL A 246 0.29 -3.16 -29.87
CA VAL A 246 -0.07 -2.44 -31.12
C VAL A 246 1.15 -2.05 -31.99
N LYS A 247 2.29 -2.76 -31.87
CA LYS A 247 3.40 -2.63 -32.85
C LYS A 247 3.87 -4.00 -33.30
N GLY A 248 3.00 -4.71 -34.01
CA GLY A 248 3.35 -6.01 -34.54
C GLY A 248 2.31 -6.66 -35.45
N VAL A 249 1.53 -5.90 -36.21
CA VAL A 249 0.88 -6.38 -37.44
C VAL A 249 0.58 -5.17 -38.32
N GLU A 250 1.49 -4.83 -39.22
CA GLU A 250 1.15 -4.28 -40.54
C GLU A 250 2.16 -4.89 -41.51
N ASP A 251 1.69 -5.89 -42.25
CA ASP A 251 2.24 -6.34 -43.53
C ASP A 251 1.92 -5.31 -44.62
#